data_AF-A0A5E4LGS7-F1
#
_entry.id   AF-A0A5E4LGS7-F1
#
_cell.length_a   1.000
_cell.length_b   1.000
_cell.length_c   1.000
_cell.angle_alpha   90.00
_cell.angle_beta   90.00
_cell.angle_gamma   90.00
#
_symmetry.space_group_name_H-M   'P 1'
#
loop_
_entity.id
_entity.type
_entity.pdbx_description
1 polymer ?
#
loop_
_entity_poly.entity_id
_entity_poly.type
_entity_poly.pdbx_seq_one_letter_code
_entity_poly.pdbx_strand_id
1 'polypeptide(L)' 'MVSRTPINPRSKVTGKKAVYITQYRNAALEVQKMYEKKGERAEIEAEKDSTGAPVFVVYIYPRGML' A
#
# COMPACT_ATOMS: atom_id res chain seq x y z
N MET A 1 -22.30 19.26 -3.60
CA MET A 1 -20.92 19.24 -4.12
C MET A 1 -20.16 18.20 -3.30
N VAL A 2 -19.91 17.01 -3.86
CA VAL A 2 -19.24 15.92 -3.13
C VAL A 2 -17.74 16.22 -3.15
N SER A 3 -17.21 16.63 -2.00
CA SER A 3 -15.78 16.89 -1.82
C SER A 3 -14.99 15.62 -2.13
N ARG A 4 -14.41 15.56 -3.33
CA ARG A 4 -13.36 14.60 -3.67
C ARG A 4 -12.11 15.07 -2.93
N THR A 5 -12.02 14.73 -1.65
CA THR A 5 -10.78 14.95 -0.89
C THR A 5 -9.69 14.15 -1.59
N PRO A 6 -8.66 14.78 -2.18
CA PRO A 6 -7.54 14.05 -2.72
C PRO A 6 -6.84 13.41 -1.53
N ILE A 7 -6.95 12.08 -1.41
CA ILE A 7 -6.00 11.26 -0.65
C ILE A 7 -4.62 11.75 -1.10
N ASN A 8 -3.94 12.42 -0.19
CA ASN A 8 -2.76 13.23 -0.43
C ASN A 8 -1.78 12.47 -1.35
N PRO A 9 -1.63 12.82 -2.66
CA PRO A 9 -0.79 12.07 -3.59
C PRO A 9 0.72 12.34 -3.37
N ARG A 10 1.08 12.76 -2.16
CA ARG A 10 2.40 13.27 -1.79
C ARG A 10 3.27 12.24 -1.09
N SER A 11 3.00 10.95 -1.26
CA SER A 11 4.05 9.94 -1.09
C SER A 11 4.94 9.96 -2.35
N LYS A 12 5.76 11.02 -2.44
CA LYS A 12 6.96 11.08 -3.29
C LYS A 12 7.96 10.07 -2.75
N VAL A 13 7.68 8.78 -2.91
CA VAL A 13 8.71 7.74 -2.86
C VAL A 13 8.74 7.13 -4.25
N THR A 14 9.57 7.73 -5.09
CA THR A 14 9.98 7.24 -6.41
C THR A 14 10.41 5.77 -6.27
N GLY A 15 9.49 4.82 -6.50
CA GLY A 15 9.79 3.39 -6.47
C GLY A 15 8.82 2.47 -5.72
N LYS A 16 7.83 2.99 -4.97
CA LYS A 16 6.80 2.16 -4.29
C LYS A 16 5.44 2.27 -4.97
N LYS A 17 4.79 1.14 -5.27
CA LYS A 17 3.42 1.07 -5.82
C LYS A 17 2.49 0.42 -4.81
N ALA A 18 1.47 1.16 -4.35
CA ALA A 18 0.38 0.58 -3.56
C ALA A 18 -0.41 -0.39 -4.44
N VAL A 19 -0.53 -1.64 -4.00
CA VAL A 19 -1.25 -2.70 -4.75
C VAL A 19 -2.42 -3.28 -3.98
N TYR A 20 -2.46 -3.08 -2.66
CA TYR A 20 -3.52 -3.62 -1.82
C TYR A 20 -3.72 -2.76 -0.59
N ILE A 21 -4.97 -2.47 -0.24
CA ILE A 21 -5.35 -1.71 0.95
C ILE A 21 -6.42 -2.51 1.67
N THR A 22 -6.20 -2.77 2.96
CA THR A 22 -7.14 -3.57 3.77
C THR A 22 -7.12 -3.13 5.23
N GLN A 23 -8.24 -3.24 5.93
CA GLN A 23 -8.28 -3.05 7.37
C GLN A 23 -7.73 -4.28 8.13
N TYR A 24 -7.59 -5.42 7.44
CA TYR A 24 -7.20 -6.69 8.04
C TYR A 24 -5.71 -6.97 7.86
N ARG A 25 -4.96 -6.94 8.96
CA ARG A 25 -3.51 -7.22 8.97
C ARG A 25 -3.16 -8.57 8.34
N ASN A 26 -3.95 -9.61 8.60
CA ASN A 26 -3.68 -10.95 8.05
C ASN A 26 -3.76 -10.96 6.53
N ALA A 27 -4.77 -10.30 5.94
CA ALA A 27 -4.89 -10.21 4.49
C ALA A 27 -3.71 -9.44 3.87
N ALA A 28 -3.24 -8.36 4.51
CA ALA A 28 -2.06 -7.63 4.06
C ALA A 28 -0.79 -8.51 4.08
N LEU A 29 -0.61 -9.32 5.13
CA LEU A 29 0.51 -10.27 5.25
C LEU A 29 0.47 -11.38 4.20
N GLU A 30 -0.71 -11.91 3.87
CA GLU A 30 -0.84 -12.90 2.80
C GLU A 30 -0.44 -12.33 1.45
N VAL A 31 -0.91 -11.12 1.14
CA VAL A 31 -0.58 -10.43 -0.11
C VAL A 31 0.92 -10.10 -0.17
N GLN A 32 1.52 -9.61 0.91
CA GLN A 32 2.97 -9.39 1.00
C GLN A 32 3.74 -10.67 0.65
N LYS A 33 3.41 -11.79 1.29
CA LYS A 33 4.06 -13.09 1.02
C LYS A 33 3.86 -13.55 -0.42
N MET A 34 2.70 -13.30 -1.02
CA MET A 34 2.46 -13.63 -2.44
C MET A 34 3.40 -12.85 -3.36
N TYR A 35 3.63 -11.57 -3.11
CA TYR A 35 4.56 -10.75 -3.90
C TYR A 35 6.03 -11.10 -3.63
N GLU A 36 6.40 -11.36 -2.37
CA GLU A 36 7.74 -11.85 -2.03
C GLU A 36 8.07 -13.19 -2.71
N LYS A 37 7.09 -14.11 -2.78
CA LYS A 37 7.23 -15.37 -3.53
C LYS A 37 7.41 -15.16 -5.03
N LYS A 38 6.88 -14.08 -5.59
CA LYS A 38 7.09 -13.70 -7.00
C LYS A 38 8.46 -13.04 -7.24
N GLY A 39 9.25 -12.80 -6.18
CA GLY A 39 10.53 -12.12 -6.26
C GLY A 39 10.41 -10.60 -6.33
N GLU A 40 9.23 -10.06 -6.00
CA GLU A 40 8.96 -8.63 -5.85
C GLU A 40 9.11 -8.25 -4.36
N ARG A 41 9.78 -7.14 -4.08
CA ARG A 41 9.88 -6.66 -2.69
C ARG A 41 8.54 -6.05 -2.31
N ALA A 42 7.99 -6.45 -1.16
CA ALA A 42 6.71 -5.95 -0.65
C ALA A 42 6.84 -5.45 0.80
N GLU A 43 6.30 -4.26 1.07
CA GLU A 43 6.25 -3.62 2.39
C GLU A 43 4.81 -3.34 2.80
N ILE A 44 4.51 -3.44 4.09
CA ILE A 44 3.21 -3.10 4.66
C ILE A 44 3.38 -1.87 5.52
N GLU A 45 2.63 -0.81 5.22
CA GLU A 45 2.55 0.37 6.07
C GLU A 45 1.14 0.50 6.67
N ALA A 46 1.07 0.89 7.93
CA ALA A 46 -0.20 1.17 8.59
C ALA A 46 -0.51 2.66 8.45
N GLU A 47 -1.56 2.97 7.70
CA GLU A 47 -2.07 4.33 7.52
C GLU A 47 -3.42 4.49 8.20
N LYS A 48 -3.82 5.74 8.44
CA LYS A 48 -5.18 6.05 8.89
C LYS A 48 -5.98 6.49 7.67
N ASP A 49 -7.10 5.81 7.43
CA ASP A 49 -8.04 6.23 6.42
C ASP A 49 -8.70 7.57 6.80
N SER A 50 -9.38 8.22 5.85
CA SER A 50 -10.10 9.48 6.06
C SER A 50 -11.16 9.40 7.17
N THR A 51 -11.60 8.19 7.52
CA THR A 51 -12.53 7.90 8.62
C THR A 51 -11.84 7.75 9.99
N GLY A 52 -10.52 7.80 10.04
CA GLY A 52 -9.71 7.56 11.26
C GLY A 52 -9.47 6.07 11.56
N ALA A 53 -10.00 5.16 10.75
CA ALA A 53 -9.78 3.73 10.89
C ALA A 53 -8.34 3.34 10.45
N PRO A 54 -7.67 2.42 11.18
CA PRO A 54 -6.38 1.90 10.74
C PRO A 54 -6.56 1.02 9.50
N VAL A 55 -5.81 1.32 8.44
CA VAL A 55 -5.71 0.53 7.22
C VAL A 55 -4.26 0.12 6.99
N PHE A 56 -4.06 -1.09 6.51
CA PHE A 56 -2.79 -1.63 6.09
C PHE A 56 -2.69 -1.53 4.57
N VAL A 57 -1.69 -0.79 4.11
CA VAL A 57 -1.39 -0.61 2.69
C VAL A 57 -0.17 -1.45 2.35
N VAL A 58 -0.32 -2.34 1.35
CA VAL A 58 0.77 -3.13 0.81
C VAL A 58 1.36 -2.40 -0.40
N TYR A 59 2.63 -2.04 -0.27
CA TYR A 59 3.44 -1.43 -1.30
C TYR A 59 4.37 -2.47 -1.91
N ILE A 60 4.49 -2.50 -3.23
CA ILE A 60 5.49 -3.30 -3.94
C ILE A 60 6.54 -2.41 -4.61
N TYR A 61 7.74 -2.95 -4.77
CA TYR A 61 8.81 -2.33 -5.53
C TYR A 61 8.98 -3.09 -6.85
N PRO A 62 8.45 -2.57 -7.97
CA PRO A 62 8.63 -3.23 -9.26
C PRO A 62 10.11 -3.23 -9.64
N ARG A 63 10.63 -4.41 -10.00
CA ARG A 63 12.01 -4.62 -10.44
C ARG A 63 12.16 -4.03 -11.84
N GLY A 64 12.70 -2.81 -11.94
CA GLY A 64 12.87 -2.10 -13.22
C GLY A 64 12.91 -0.56 -13.14
N MET A 65 12.82 0.04 -11.95
CA MET A 65 13.16 1.46 -11.73
C MET A 65 14.55 1.56 -11.09
N LEU A 66 15.59 1.31 -11.89
CA LEU A 66 16.97 1.76 -11.64
C LEU A 66 17.65 2.01 -12.98
#